data_AF-A0A4U0ZTE3-F1
#
_entry.id   AF-A0A4U0ZTE3-F1
#
_cell.length_a   1.000
_cell.length_b   1.000
_cell.length_c   1.000
_cell.angle_alpha   90.00
_cell.angle_beta   90.00
_cell.angle_gamma   90.00
#
_symmetry.space_group_name_H-M   'P 1'
#
loop_
_entity.id
_entity.type
_entity.pdbx_description
1 polymer ?
#
loop_
_entity_poly.entity_id
_entity_poly.type
_entity_poly.pdbx_seq_one_letter_code
_entity_poly.pdbx_strand_id
1 'polypeptide(L)'
;MASSLQRIICIFFLVFSTSAQTAEIDSVTPRGVILEDSLHQLNAIINDRIQEGVDNANKWQSGFGTLPKEGSCNEEILYRELRKSIFGTLTASWGLKGYSLDKQLRILLADKSYSLSLKDSIYRDINYIEGFSLNLKELSDIVNIDGHLIGLDKIGHFFAEGWEYFEQTNENDKTLIQAIQWGQDQEAGNFGYATTGIFSYADLVANFNGWRFWSNVLHTKDDPLKNGFANFFASSYISCNIQILNSIRSRKIIRKWSIKQKFDLMDYLDGAWDEGNNCVSFNNPIIEEKVMARINTTKPDFKCPYIEKECSKARDKYGKYAKYILHPACITVK
;
A
#
# COMPACT_ATOMS: atom_id res chain seq x y z
N MET A 1 37.95 -34.51 -36.68
CA MET A 1 36.80 -35.27 -36.16
C MET A 1 36.31 -34.58 -34.89
N ALA A 2 35.00 -34.32 -34.83
CA ALA A 2 34.10 -34.05 -33.70
C ALA A 2 34.72 -33.91 -32.28
N SER A 3 34.26 -33.08 -31.35
CA SER A 3 33.07 -32.23 -31.16
C SER A 3 33.25 -31.70 -29.73
N SER A 4 32.99 -30.45 -29.37
CA SER A 4 31.73 -30.01 -28.74
C SER A 4 32.07 -28.69 -28.02
N LEU A 5 31.66 -27.55 -28.55
CA LEU A 5 30.48 -26.79 -28.13
C LEU A 5 30.27 -26.74 -26.58
N GLN A 6 31.19 -26.08 -25.87
CA GLN A 6 30.94 -25.64 -24.50
C GLN A 6 30.12 -24.34 -24.48
N ARG A 7 28.80 -24.58 -24.51
CA ARG A 7 27.70 -23.83 -23.88
C ARG A 7 28.04 -22.43 -23.35
N ILE A 8 27.69 -21.43 -24.15
CA ILE A 8 27.25 -20.12 -23.65
C ILE A 8 25.98 -20.37 -22.83
N ILE A 9 26.09 -20.34 -21.50
CA ILE A 9 24.92 -20.24 -20.63
C ILE A 9 24.52 -18.77 -20.63
N CYS A 10 23.70 -18.38 -21.60
CA CYS A 10 22.88 -17.19 -21.45
C CYS A 10 21.90 -17.48 -20.33
N ILE A 11 22.20 -17.04 -19.12
CA ILE A 11 21.20 -16.88 -18.06
C ILE A 11 20.28 -15.77 -18.57
N PHE A 12 19.22 -16.17 -19.28
CA PHE A 12 18.02 -15.37 -19.39
C PHE A 12 17.48 -15.25 -17.96
N PHE A 13 17.89 -14.20 -17.25
CA PHE A 13 17.03 -13.62 -16.22
C PHE A 13 15.80 -13.11 -16.98
N LEU A 14 14.86 -14.02 -17.23
CA LEU A 14 13.46 -13.64 -17.32
C LEU A 14 13.14 -13.03 -15.96
N VAL A 15 13.36 -11.72 -15.88
CA VAL A 15 12.62 -10.86 -14.95
C VAL A 15 11.18 -11.10 -15.34
N PHE A 16 10.55 -12.06 -14.67
CA PHE A 16 9.10 -12.14 -14.64
C PHE A 16 8.67 -10.84 -13.99
N SER A 17 8.35 -9.85 -14.83
CA SER A 17 7.57 -8.70 -14.43
C SER A 17 6.26 -9.25 -13.90
N THR A 18 6.20 -9.46 -12.59
CA THR A 18 4.96 -9.76 -11.90
C THR A 18 4.05 -8.59 -12.19
N SER A 19 3.07 -8.82 -13.07
CA SER A 19 2.05 -7.85 -13.40
C SER A 19 1.22 -7.68 -12.14
N ALA A 20 1.56 -6.70 -11.30
CA ALA A 20 0.67 -6.22 -10.27
C ALA A 20 -0.53 -5.64 -11.00
N GLN A 21 -1.63 -6.39 -10.98
CA GLN A 21 -2.92 -5.88 -11.39
C GLN A 21 -3.37 -5.01 -10.22
N THR A 22 -3.28 -3.70 -10.32
CA THR A 22 -3.92 -2.77 -9.39
C THR A 22 -5.29 -2.40 -9.95
N ALA A 23 -6.27 -2.23 -9.08
CA ALA A 23 -7.63 -1.86 -9.48
C ALA A 23 -7.80 -0.36 -9.26
N GLU A 24 -8.21 0.37 -10.29
CA GLU A 24 -8.53 1.80 -10.19
C GLU A 24 -9.90 2.01 -9.53
N ILE A 25 -10.21 3.24 -9.08
CA ILE A 25 -11.51 3.60 -8.51
C ILE A 25 -12.17 4.75 -9.27
N ASP A 26 -13.50 4.81 -9.24
CA ASP A 26 -14.24 6.02 -9.65
C ASP A 26 -14.36 6.98 -8.47
N SER A 27 -13.49 7.98 -8.40
CA SER A 27 -13.43 8.94 -7.29
C SER A 27 -14.48 10.08 -7.36
N VAL A 28 -15.36 10.07 -8.35
CA VAL A 28 -16.31 11.15 -8.63
C VAL A 28 -17.75 10.72 -8.35
N THR A 29 -18.19 9.61 -8.96
CA THR A 29 -19.55 9.10 -8.87
C THR A 29 -20.03 8.89 -7.42
N PRO A 30 -19.21 8.35 -6.49
CA PRO A 30 -19.65 8.08 -5.12
C PRO A 30 -19.85 9.32 -4.25
N ARG A 31 -19.44 10.51 -4.70
CA ARG A 31 -19.57 11.77 -3.92
C ARG A 31 -21.01 12.24 -3.69
N GLY A 32 -22.00 11.56 -4.27
CA GLY A 32 -23.42 11.77 -3.97
C GLY A 32 -23.98 10.80 -2.93
N VAL A 33 -23.18 9.86 -2.45
CA VAL A 33 -23.60 8.75 -1.57
C VAL A 33 -23.10 9.00 -0.16
N ILE A 34 -23.92 8.66 0.83
CA ILE A 34 -23.53 8.66 2.24
C ILE A 34 -23.08 7.24 2.57
N LEU A 35 -21.81 7.10 2.97
CA LEU A 35 -21.23 5.84 3.41
C LEU A 35 -20.92 5.91 4.91
N GLU A 36 -21.23 4.84 5.63
CA GLU A 36 -20.83 4.70 7.02
C GLU A 36 -19.31 4.62 7.16
N ASP A 37 -18.81 5.09 8.29
CA ASP A 37 -17.39 5.05 8.58
C ASP A 37 -16.90 3.59 8.73
N SER A 38 -15.82 3.28 8.02
CA SER A 38 -15.21 1.95 7.95
C SER A 38 -13.94 1.82 8.81
N LEU A 39 -13.48 2.90 9.46
CA LEU A 39 -12.20 2.94 10.19
C LEU A 39 -12.10 1.84 11.23
N HIS A 40 -13.11 1.74 12.11
CA HIS A 40 -13.09 0.78 13.21
C HIS A 40 -13.03 -0.67 12.69
N GLN A 41 -13.79 -0.99 11.63
CA GLN A 41 -13.82 -2.34 11.05
C GLN A 41 -12.52 -2.69 10.33
N LEU A 42 -11.95 -1.74 9.58
CA LEU A 42 -10.64 -1.90 8.96
C LEU A 42 -9.54 -2.11 10.01
N ASN A 43 -9.49 -1.25 11.05
CA ASN A 43 -8.53 -1.40 12.14
C ASN A 43 -8.68 -2.77 12.83
N ALA A 44 -9.91 -3.24 13.07
CA ALA A 44 -10.13 -4.56 13.65
C ALA A 44 -9.57 -5.69 12.76
N ILE A 45 -9.94 -5.70 11.47
CA ILE A 45 -9.46 -6.71 10.50
C ILE A 45 -7.94 -6.74 10.44
N ILE A 46 -7.29 -5.57 10.35
CA ILE A 46 -5.82 -5.50 10.23
C ILE A 46 -5.13 -5.89 11.54
N ASN A 47 -5.63 -5.44 12.69
CA ASN A 47 -5.05 -5.83 13.99
C ASN A 47 -5.15 -7.33 14.24
N ASP A 48 -6.27 -7.97 13.88
CA ASP A 48 -6.43 -9.41 14.00
C ASP A 48 -5.41 -10.16 13.12
N ARG A 49 -5.17 -9.68 11.89
CA ARG A 49 -4.15 -10.23 10.99
C ARG A 49 -2.73 -10.01 11.52
N ILE A 50 -2.42 -8.82 12.06
CA ILE A 50 -1.11 -8.55 12.70
C ILE A 50 -0.89 -9.50 13.89
N GLN A 51 -1.91 -9.71 14.73
CA GLN A 51 -1.85 -10.64 15.84
C GLN A 51 -1.57 -12.07 15.36
N GLU A 52 -2.28 -12.53 14.32
CA GLU A 52 -2.03 -13.83 13.69
C GLU A 52 -0.58 -13.95 13.19
N GLY A 53 -0.05 -12.93 12.52
CA GLY A 53 1.32 -12.89 12.02
C GLY A 53 2.36 -12.99 13.15
N VAL A 54 2.16 -12.27 14.25
CA VAL A 54 3.02 -12.34 15.45
C VAL A 54 2.97 -13.73 16.08
N ASP A 55 1.78 -14.32 16.20
CA ASP A 55 1.61 -15.65 16.76
C ASP A 55 2.26 -16.72 15.89
N ASN A 56 2.14 -16.61 14.56
CA ASN A 56 2.79 -17.51 13.62
C ASN A 56 4.32 -17.35 13.65
N ALA A 57 4.85 -16.13 13.74
CA ALA A 57 6.29 -15.90 13.89
C ALA A 57 6.84 -16.53 15.19
N ASN A 58 6.08 -16.48 16.28
CA ASN A 58 6.42 -17.13 17.54
C ASN A 58 6.36 -18.67 17.47
N LYS A 59 5.47 -19.25 16.64
CA LYS A 59 5.41 -20.71 16.42
C LYS A 59 6.67 -21.22 15.69
N TRP A 60 7.14 -20.50 14.67
CA TRP A 60 8.38 -20.83 13.95
C TRP A 60 9.61 -20.85 14.86
N GLN A 61 9.65 -20.00 15.89
CA GLN A 61 10.71 -20.04 16.91
C GLN A 61 10.68 -21.32 17.76
N SER A 62 9.55 -22.04 17.78
CA SER A 62 9.33 -23.25 18.59
C SER A 62 9.40 -24.57 17.82
N GLY A 63 9.47 -24.56 16.47
CA GLY A 63 9.46 -25.79 15.67
C GLY A 63 10.10 -25.65 14.29
N PHE A 64 11.00 -26.59 13.97
CA PHE A 64 11.66 -26.84 12.67
C PHE A 64 12.81 -25.89 12.24
N GLY A 65 14.02 -26.46 12.19
CA GLY A 65 14.77 -26.49 10.93
C GLY A 65 15.86 -25.46 10.66
N THR A 66 16.10 -24.46 11.50
CA THR A 66 17.37 -23.72 11.67
C THR A 66 17.15 -22.82 12.85
N LEU A 67 17.62 -23.24 14.03
CA LEU A 67 17.44 -22.49 15.26
C LEU A 67 18.01 -21.06 15.05
N PRO A 68 17.21 -19.99 15.23
CA PRO A 68 17.79 -18.70 15.59
C PRO A 68 18.76 -18.96 16.75
N LYS A 69 19.92 -18.28 16.76
CA LYS A 69 20.87 -18.35 17.89
C LYS A 69 20.05 -18.32 19.18
N GLU A 70 20.24 -19.33 20.04
CA GLU A 70 19.33 -19.63 21.15
C GLU A 70 18.79 -18.36 21.83
N GLY A 71 17.46 -18.18 21.79
CA GLY A 71 16.80 -17.07 22.47
C GLY A 71 16.73 -15.74 21.73
N SER A 72 17.04 -15.66 20.42
CA SER A 72 16.82 -14.43 19.63
C SER A 72 15.54 -14.48 18.78
N CYS A 73 14.80 -13.38 18.72
CA CYS A 73 13.71 -13.27 17.75
C CYS A 73 14.28 -13.03 16.34
N ASN A 74 13.73 -13.71 15.33
CA ASN A 74 14.15 -13.56 13.93
C ASN A 74 13.23 -12.57 13.20
N GLU A 75 13.80 -11.45 12.74
CA GLU A 75 13.09 -10.35 12.08
C GLU A 75 12.55 -10.73 10.70
N GLU A 76 13.32 -11.49 9.91
CA GLU A 76 12.90 -11.99 8.60
C GLU A 76 11.64 -12.88 8.73
N ILE A 77 11.63 -13.76 9.74
CA ILE A 77 10.45 -14.58 10.06
C ILE A 77 9.27 -13.69 10.48
N LEU A 78 9.50 -12.66 11.30
CA LEU A 78 8.42 -11.73 11.69
C LEU A 78 7.79 -11.06 10.47
N TYR A 79 8.59 -10.39 9.66
CA TYR A 79 8.08 -9.67 8.48
C TYR A 79 7.41 -10.61 7.47
N ARG A 80 7.96 -11.82 7.27
CA ARG A 80 7.34 -12.84 6.41
C ARG A 80 5.96 -13.26 6.92
N GLU A 81 5.81 -13.57 8.19
CA GLU A 81 4.53 -14.04 8.75
C GLU A 81 3.51 -12.89 8.89
N LEU A 82 3.95 -11.66 9.18
CA LEU A 82 3.11 -10.46 9.10
C LEU A 82 2.56 -10.26 7.69
N ARG A 83 3.40 -10.32 6.66
CA ARG A 83 2.92 -10.21 5.27
C ARG A 83 1.91 -11.32 4.94
N LYS A 84 2.23 -12.58 5.22
CA LYS A 84 1.31 -13.70 4.95
C LYS A 84 -0.07 -13.50 5.58
N SER A 85 -0.10 -13.10 6.85
CA SER A 85 -1.35 -12.88 7.59
C SER A 85 -2.11 -11.64 7.11
N ILE A 86 -1.42 -10.50 6.91
CA ILE A 86 -2.03 -9.26 6.38
C ILE A 86 -2.66 -9.50 5.01
N PHE A 87 -1.99 -10.22 4.11
CA PHE A 87 -2.54 -10.54 2.80
C PHE A 87 -3.50 -11.75 2.80
N GLY A 88 -3.63 -12.47 3.92
CA GLY A 88 -4.49 -13.67 4.01
C GLY A 88 -4.08 -14.82 3.09
N THR A 89 -2.82 -14.89 2.63
CA THR A 89 -2.36 -15.96 1.72
C THR A 89 -0.99 -16.51 2.10
N LEU A 90 -0.82 -17.83 1.97
CA LEU A 90 0.47 -18.51 2.16
C LEU A 90 1.49 -18.17 1.06
N THR A 91 1.02 -17.72 -0.12
CA THR A 91 1.86 -17.37 -1.27
C THR A 91 2.35 -15.92 -1.27
N ALA A 92 1.84 -15.04 -0.40
CA ALA A 92 2.23 -13.63 -0.35
C ALA A 92 3.72 -13.38 -0.04
N SER A 93 4.46 -14.41 0.38
CA SER A 93 5.93 -14.33 0.44
C SER A 93 6.59 -14.32 -0.95
N TRP A 94 5.86 -14.61 -2.03
CA TRP A 94 6.34 -14.71 -3.41
C TRP A 94 5.40 -13.90 -4.34
N GLY A 95 5.69 -12.61 -4.52
CA GLY A 95 4.88 -11.69 -5.33
C GLY A 95 3.78 -11.03 -4.51
N LEU A 96 3.95 -9.74 -4.22
CA LEU A 96 3.01 -8.93 -3.45
C LEU A 96 1.74 -8.74 -4.28
N LYS A 97 0.58 -8.98 -3.68
CA LYS A 97 -0.72 -8.91 -4.37
C LYS A 97 -1.64 -7.98 -3.60
N GLY A 98 -1.36 -6.67 -3.62
CA GLY A 98 -2.24 -5.63 -3.08
C GLY A 98 -3.70 -5.85 -3.52
N TYR A 99 -3.90 -6.21 -4.78
CA TYR A 99 -5.22 -6.57 -5.33
C TYR A 99 -5.92 -7.78 -4.67
N SER A 100 -5.18 -8.74 -4.12
CA SER A 100 -5.80 -9.82 -3.35
C SER A 100 -6.33 -9.35 -2.00
N LEU A 101 -5.65 -8.38 -1.37
CA LEU A 101 -6.11 -7.76 -0.13
C LEU A 101 -7.33 -6.90 -0.41
N ASP A 102 -7.25 -6.04 -1.43
CA ASP A 102 -8.37 -5.25 -1.93
C ASP A 102 -9.62 -6.11 -2.14
N LYS A 103 -9.54 -7.21 -2.92
CA LYS A 103 -10.69 -8.13 -3.09
C LYS A 103 -11.22 -8.73 -1.79
N GLN A 104 -10.36 -9.05 -0.83
CA GLN A 104 -10.83 -9.53 0.48
C GLN A 104 -11.57 -8.43 1.23
N LEU A 105 -11.07 -7.19 1.19
CA LEU A 105 -11.69 -6.06 1.85
C LEU A 105 -13.03 -5.69 1.23
N ARG A 106 -13.17 -5.75 -0.11
CA ARG A 106 -14.48 -5.57 -0.78
C ARG A 106 -15.53 -6.55 -0.26
N ILE A 107 -15.13 -7.81 -0.03
CA ILE A 107 -16.04 -8.83 0.53
C ILE A 107 -16.34 -8.53 2.01
N LEU A 108 -15.32 -8.19 2.81
CA LEU A 108 -15.46 -7.95 4.24
C LEU A 108 -16.16 -6.64 4.61
N LEU A 109 -16.23 -5.69 3.67
CA LEU A 109 -16.82 -4.36 3.82
C LEU A 109 -17.99 -4.13 2.85
N ALA A 110 -18.56 -5.19 2.27
CA ALA A 110 -19.59 -5.07 1.23
C ALA A 110 -20.83 -4.28 1.67
N ASP A 111 -21.11 -4.21 2.98
CA ASP A 111 -22.20 -3.43 3.57
C ASP A 111 -21.85 -1.95 3.82
N LYS A 112 -20.57 -1.59 3.73
CA LYS A 112 -20.04 -0.23 3.97
C LYS A 112 -19.29 0.36 2.79
N SER A 113 -19.08 -0.42 1.74
CA SER A 113 -18.40 0.00 0.53
C SER A 113 -19.40 0.38 -0.56
N TYR A 114 -18.97 1.26 -1.45
CA TYR A 114 -19.66 1.58 -2.69
C TYR A 114 -18.95 0.89 -3.84
N SER A 115 -19.62 -0.09 -4.45
CA SER A 115 -19.12 -0.82 -5.60
C SER A 115 -19.73 -0.25 -6.89
N LEU A 116 -18.88 0.01 -7.89
CA LEU A 116 -19.30 0.51 -9.19
C LEU A 116 -18.70 -0.34 -10.30
N SER A 117 -19.54 -0.76 -11.25
CA SER A 117 -19.05 -1.45 -12.43
C SER A 117 -18.33 -0.47 -13.36
N LEU A 118 -17.35 -0.95 -14.13
CA LEU A 118 -16.67 -0.13 -15.14
C LEU A 118 -17.67 0.56 -16.09
N LYS A 119 -18.77 -0.11 -16.44
CA LYS A 119 -19.79 0.41 -17.38
C LYS A 119 -20.59 1.58 -16.83
N ASP A 120 -20.68 1.68 -15.50
CA ASP A 120 -21.41 2.73 -14.80
C ASP A 120 -20.49 3.88 -14.35
N SER A 121 -19.18 3.69 -14.51
CA SER A 121 -18.15 4.64 -14.07
C SER A 121 -17.86 5.78 -15.06
N ILE A 122 -17.12 6.78 -14.58
CA ILE A 122 -16.52 7.85 -15.41
C ILE A 122 -15.55 7.31 -16.48
N TYR A 123 -15.09 6.06 -16.36
CA TYR A 123 -14.16 5.42 -17.28
C TYR A 123 -14.85 4.61 -18.40
N ARG A 124 -16.18 4.53 -18.41
CA ARG A 124 -16.95 3.64 -19.31
C ARG A 124 -16.73 3.84 -20.81
N ASP A 125 -16.25 5.01 -21.23
CA ASP A 125 -16.05 5.37 -22.65
C ASP A 125 -14.62 5.16 -23.14
N ILE A 126 -13.71 4.74 -22.27
CA ILE A 126 -12.33 4.48 -22.67
C ILE A 126 -12.30 3.18 -23.47
N ASN A 127 -11.82 3.27 -24.71
CA ASN A 127 -11.74 2.10 -25.59
C ASN A 127 -10.52 1.24 -25.22
N TYR A 128 -10.66 -0.07 -25.42
CA TYR A 128 -9.61 -1.07 -25.18
C TYR A 128 -8.29 -0.80 -25.92
N ILE A 129 -8.35 -0.12 -27.06
CA ILE A 129 -7.21 0.19 -27.92
C ILE A 129 -6.55 1.53 -27.53
N GLU A 130 -7.29 2.44 -26.89
CA GLU A 130 -6.88 3.82 -26.63
C GLU A 130 -6.32 4.05 -25.22
N GLY A 131 -6.57 3.13 -24.28
CA GLY A 131 -6.27 3.37 -22.88
C GLY A 131 -6.88 2.35 -21.93
N PHE A 132 -6.74 1.08 -22.23
CA PHE A 132 -7.20 0.03 -21.33
C PHE A 132 -6.44 -1.23 -21.69
N SER A 133 -5.20 -1.36 -21.20
CA SER A 133 -4.54 -2.66 -21.24
C SER A 133 -5.48 -3.69 -20.64
N LEU A 134 -5.34 -4.93 -21.08
CA LEU A 134 -6.18 -6.11 -20.85
C LEU A 134 -6.55 -6.42 -19.36
N ASN A 135 -6.19 -5.58 -18.40
CA ASN A 135 -6.09 -5.85 -16.98
C ASN A 135 -7.06 -5.10 -16.05
N LEU A 136 -7.66 -3.96 -16.45
CA LEU A 136 -8.62 -3.26 -15.57
C LEU A 136 -10.00 -3.94 -15.69
N LYS A 137 -10.07 -5.22 -15.31
CA LYS A 137 -11.29 -6.03 -15.41
C LYS A 137 -12.33 -5.61 -14.37
N GLU A 138 -11.93 -4.85 -13.36
CA GLU A 138 -12.74 -4.55 -12.19
C GLU A 138 -12.22 -3.26 -11.50
N LEU A 139 -13.12 -2.31 -11.22
CA LEU A 139 -12.82 -1.16 -10.36
C LEU A 139 -12.83 -1.59 -8.90
N SER A 140 -12.06 -0.92 -8.04
CA SER A 140 -12.14 -1.09 -6.59
C SER A 140 -13.32 -0.36 -5.98
N ASP A 141 -13.77 -0.87 -4.83
CA ASP A 141 -14.83 -0.24 -4.07
C ASP A 141 -14.26 0.93 -3.28
N ILE A 142 -15.12 1.91 -3.01
CA ILE A 142 -14.80 3.06 -2.17
C ILE A 142 -15.47 2.90 -0.82
N VAL A 143 -14.75 3.25 0.24
CA VAL A 143 -15.25 3.31 1.61
C VAL A 143 -15.08 4.72 2.18
N ASN A 144 -15.88 5.07 3.18
CA ASN A 144 -15.66 6.27 3.97
C ASN A 144 -14.75 5.95 5.18
N ILE A 145 -13.69 6.72 5.36
CA ILE A 145 -12.79 6.64 6.51
C ILE A 145 -12.53 8.07 7.01
N ASP A 146 -13.05 8.39 8.20
CA ASP A 146 -12.98 9.71 8.84
C ASP A 146 -13.44 10.86 7.93
N GLY A 147 -14.48 10.63 7.13
CA GLY A 147 -15.02 11.62 6.20
C GLY A 147 -14.29 11.71 4.85
N HIS A 148 -13.29 10.86 4.60
CA HIS A 148 -12.59 10.76 3.32
C HIS A 148 -13.09 9.55 2.53
N LEU A 149 -13.30 9.74 1.22
CA LEU A 149 -13.68 8.66 0.31
C LEU A 149 -12.43 8.01 -0.26
N ILE A 150 -12.14 6.79 0.18
CA ILE A 150 -10.88 6.09 -0.09
C ILE A 150 -11.18 4.80 -0.84
N GLY A 151 -10.40 4.52 -1.89
CA GLY A 151 -10.41 3.23 -2.57
C GLY A 151 -9.80 2.13 -1.72
N LEU A 152 -10.40 0.94 -1.71
CA LEU A 152 -9.85 -0.21 -0.98
C LEU A 152 -8.54 -0.72 -1.58
N ASP A 153 -8.29 -0.45 -2.86
CA ASP A 153 -7.00 -0.64 -3.53
C ASP A 153 -5.86 0.11 -2.82
N LYS A 154 -6.12 1.31 -2.27
CA LYS A 154 -5.12 2.10 -1.53
C LYS A 154 -4.60 1.39 -0.28
N ILE A 155 -5.44 0.55 0.35
CA ILE A 155 -5.01 -0.31 1.46
C ILE A 155 -4.07 -1.41 0.96
N GLY A 156 -4.30 -1.92 -0.25
CA GLY A 156 -3.35 -2.78 -0.97
C GLY A 156 -2.00 -2.10 -1.14
N HIS A 157 -2.00 -0.91 -1.74
CA HIS A 157 -0.83 -0.04 -1.93
C HIS A 157 -0.04 0.22 -0.65
N PHE A 158 -0.73 0.55 0.43
CA PHE A 158 -0.13 0.75 1.74
C PHE A 158 0.66 -0.47 2.24
N PHE A 159 0.12 -1.69 2.13
CA PHE A 159 0.81 -2.86 2.66
C PHE A 159 1.80 -3.48 1.68
N ALA A 160 1.49 -3.53 0.38
CA ALA A 160 2.29 -4.22 -0.64
C ALA A 160 3.38 -3.29 -1.19
N GLU A 161 3.02 -2.25 -1.91
CA GLU A 161 3.94 -1.30 -2.52
C GLU A 161 4.71 -0.51 -1.44
N GLY A 162 4.08 -0.24 -0.30
CA GLY A 162 4.75 0.27 0.90
C GLY A 162 5.82 -0.67 1.47
N TRP A 163 5.65 -2.00 1.34
CA TRP A 163 6.71 -2.97 1.67
C TRP A 163 7.87 -2.88 0.68
N GLU A 164 7.58 -2.71 -0.61
CA GLU A 164 8.65 -2.57 -1.62
C GLU A 164 9.49 -1.33 -1.34
N TYR A 165 8.88 -0.21 -0.96
CA TYR A 165 9.63 0.97 -0.53
C TYR A 165 10.50 0.65 0.68
N PHE A 166 9.95 -0.09 1.66
CA PHE A 166 10.66 -0.45 2.87
C PHE A 166 11.90 -1.32 2.54
N GLU A 167 11.72 -2.38 1.76
CA GLU A 167 12.77 -3.28 1.30
C GLU A 167 13.85 -2.53 0.52
N GLN A 168 13.48 -1.67 -0.43
CA GLN A 168 14.43 -0.84 -1.19
C GLN A 168 15.29 0.04 -0.28
N THR A 169 14.73 0.58 0.80
CA THR A 169 15.48 1.45 1.72
C THR A 169 16.23 0.69 2.81
N ASN A 170 15.81 -0.53 3.14
CA ASN A 170 16.39 -1.33 4.22
C ASN A 170 17.44 -2.33 3.74
N GLU A 171 17.30 -2.82 2.52
CA GLU A 171 18.16 -3.87 1.94
C GLU A 171 19.00 -3.36 0.77
N ASN A 172 18.50 -2.37 0.00
CA ASN A 172 19.17 -1.90 -1.23
C ASN A 172 19.86 -0.53 -1.07
N ASP A 173 20.05 -0.05 0.16
CA ASP A 173 20.67 1.25 0.51
C ASP A 173 20.11 2.47 -0.24
N LYS A 174 18.87 2.39 -0.76
CA LYS A 174 18.21 3.53 -1.41
C LYS A 174 17.73 4.53 -0.37
N THR A 175 17.81 5.80 -0.70
CA THR A 175 17.09 6.85 0.03
C THR A 175 15.58 6.70 -0.17
N LEU A 176 14.77 7.20 0.78
CA LEU A 176 13.32 7.22 0.62
C LEU A 176 12.88 7.97 -0.66
N ILE A 177 13.58 9.04 -1.04
CA ILE A 177 13.28 9.76 -2.30
C ILE A 177 13.50 8.85 -3.52
N GLN A 178 14.59 8.08 -3.55
CA GLN A 178 14.84 7.12 -4.63
C GLN A 178 13.82 5.99 -4.66
N ALA A 179 13.32 5.54 -3.49
CA ALA A 179 12.23 4.56 -3.42
C ALA A 179 10.91 5.14 -3.95
N ILE A 180 10.57 6.38 -3.59
CA ILE A 180 9.39 7.08 -4.13
C ILE A 180 9.51 7.24 -5.65
N GLN A 181 10.66 7.70 -6.15
CA GLN A 181 10.89 7.86 -7.59
C GLN A 181 10.78 6.52 -8.32
N TRP A 182 11.32 5.44 -7.75
CA TRP A 182 11.14 4.11 -8.29
C TRP A 182 9.65 3.72 -8.36
N GLY A 183 8.86 4.02 -7.32
CA GLY A 183 7.42 3.78 -7.34
C GLY A 183 6.69 4.64 -8.37
N GLN A 184 7.06 5.92 -8.53
CA GLN A 184 6.57 6.76 -9.61
C GLN A 184 6.88 6.17 -10.99
N ASP A 185 8.08 5.61 -11.20
CA ASP A 185 8.45 4.96 -12.45
C ASP A 185 7.69 3.65 -12.67
N GLN A 186 7.37 2.92 -11.60
CA GLN A 186 6.53 1.73 -11.68
C GLN A 186 5.07 2.08 -12.03
N GLU A 187 4.50 3.10 -11.39
CA GLU A 187 3.15 3.61 -11.71
C GLU A 187 3.10 4.31 -13.08
N ALA A 188 4.10 5.10 -13.46
CA ALA A 188 4.16 5.72 -14.78
C ALA A 188 4.54 4.73 -15.90
N GLY A 189 5.13 3.60 -15.54
CA GLY A 189 5.51 2.53 -16.46
C GLY A 189 4.53 1.38 -16.40
N ASN A 190 4.91 0.33 -15.68
CA ASN A 190 4.29 -0.99 -15.71
C ASN A 190 2.91 -1.09 -15.03
N PHE A 191 2.51 -0.14 -14.17
CA PHE A 191 1.31 -0.27 -13.32
C PHE A 191 0.20 0.77 -13.55
N GLY A 192 0.49 1.96 -14.08
CA GLY A 192 -0.50 3.01 -14.38
C GLY A 192 -0.56 3.34 -15.87
N TYR A 193 0.40 4.11 -16.41
CA TYR A 193 0.25 4.58 -17.80
C TYR A 193 0.31 3.47 -18.87
N ALA A 194 1.12 2.42 -18.73
CA ALA A 194 1.12 1.34 -19.71
C ALA A 194 -0.05 0.34 -19.56
N THR A 195 -0.80 0.40 -18.45
CA THR A 195 -1.84 -0.57 -18.09
C THR A 195 -3.25 0.05 -18.06
N THR A 196 -3.45 1.12 -17.31
CA THR A 196 -4.75 1.77 -17.10
C THR A 196 -4.85 3.12 -17.82
N GLY A 197 -3.70 3.75 -18.13
CA GLY A 197 -3.64 5.11 -18.66
C GLY A 197 -3.91 6.20 -17.62
N ILE A 198 -4.11 5.79 -16.35
CA ILE A 198 -4.44 6.64 -15.21
C ILE A 198 -3.27 6.57 -14.22
N PHE A 199 -2.97 7.69 -13.61
CA PHE A 199 -1.93 7.81 -12.58
C PHE A 199 -2.54 8.45 -11.34
N SER A 200 -2.62 7.67 -10.26
CA SER A 200 -3.21 8.10 -8.99
C SER A 200 -2.14 8.54 -8.01
N TYR A 201 -2.12 9.82 -7.66
CA TYR A 201 -1.19 10.32 -6.65
C TYR A 201 -1.56 9.83 -5.24
N ALA A 202 -2.80 9.38 -5.04
CA ALA A 202 -3.21 8.74 -3.78
C ALA A 202 -2.49 7.40 -3.56
N ASP A 203 -2.13 6.67 -4.62
CA ASP A 203 -1.31 5.46 -4.51
C ASP A 203 0.08 5.77 -3.95
N LEU A 204 0.75 6.79 -4.49
CA LEU A 204 2.05 7.23 -3.98
C LEU A 204 2.00 7.63 -2.51
N VAL A 205 0.92 8.31 -2.08
CA VAL A 205 0.69 8.68 -0.68
C VAL A 205 0.48 7.43 0.18
N ALA A 206 -0.29 6.45 -0.30
CA ALA A 206 -0.49 5.18 0.39
C ALA A 206 0.83 4.39 0.51
N ASN A 207 1.60 4.27 -0.57
CA ASN A 207 2.92 3.61 -0.60
C ASN A 207 3.89 4.27 0.40
N PHE A 208 3.96 5.61 0.42
CA PHE A 208 4.79 6.36 1.36
C PHE A 208 4.41 6.09 2.82
N ASN A 209 3.12 6.09 3.13
CA ASN A 209 2.66 5.80 4.48
C ASN A 209 2.82 4.31 4.86
N GLY A 210 2.75 3.42 3.87
CA GLY A 210 3.09 2.01 4.01
C GLY A 210 4.55 1.79 4.41
N TRP A 211 5.47 2.52 3.79
CA TRP A 211 6.87 2.57 4.19
C TRP A 211 7.02 3.02 5.66
N ARG A 212 6.24 4.03 6.10
CA ARG A 212 6.24 4.48 7.51
C ARG A 212 5.77 3.36 8.43
N PHE A 213 4.72 2.63 8.05
CA PHE A 213 4.24 1.48 8.82
C PHE A 213 5.30 0.40 8.99
N TRP A 214 5.88 -0.09 7.90
CA TRP A 214 6.87 -1.17 7.95
C TRP A 214 8.14 -0.78 8.70
N SER A 215 8.55 0.49 8.60
CA SER A 215 9.64 1.07 9.41
C SER A 215 9.30 1.09 10.90
N ASN A 216 8.06 1.44 11.26
CA ASN A 216 7.59 1.49 12.64
C ASN A 216 7.35 0.11 13.26
N VAL A 217 7.22 -0.98 12.48
CA VAL A 217 7.01 -2.34 13.01
C VAL A 217 8.08 -2.68 14.04
N LEU A 218 9.35 -2.46 13.71
CA LEU A 218 10.50 -2.65 14.59
C LEU A 218 11.27 -1.36 14.90
N HIS A 219 10.79 -0.21 14.40
CA HIS A 219 11.48 1.09 14.48
C HIS A 219 12.88 1.04 13.85
N THR A 220 12.97 0.51 12.62
CA THR A 220 14.25 0.36 11.89
C THR A 220 14.74 1.67 11.27
N LYS A 221 13.85 2.65 11.10
CA LYS A 221 14.13 3.98 10.54
C LYS A 221 13.29 5.04 11.24
N ASP A 222 13.83 6.25 11.31
CA ASP A 222 13.11 7.43 11.79
C ASP A 222 11.93 7.77 10.86
N ASP A 223 10.82 8.20 11.45
CA ASP A 223 9.67 8.69 10.69
C ASP A 223 10.01 10.09 10.13
N PRO A 224 10.04 10.26 8.79
CA PRO A 224 10.45 11.50 8.13
C PRO A 224 9.43 12.63 8.31
N LEU A 225 8.23 12.33 8.80
CA LEU A 225 7.21 13.33 9.14
C LEU A 225 7.30 13.78 10.60
N LYS A 226 8.10 13.11 11.42
CA LYS A 226 8.32 13.46 12.83
C LYS A 226 9.62 14.24 12.97
N ASN A 227 9.64 15.16 13.94
CA ASN A 227 10.87 15.83 14.33
C ASN A 227 11.76 14.90 15.18
N GLY A 228 13.03 15.29 15.38
CA GLY A 228 14.00 14.45 16.11
C GLY A 228 13.58 14.10 17.54
N PHE A 229 12.87 15.01 18.23
CA PHE A 229 12.34 14.73 19.56
C PHE A 229 11.23 13.64 19.52
N ALA A 230 10.29 13.77 18.59
CA ALA A 230 9.22 12.79 18.42
C ALA A 230 9.73 11.41 17.96
N ASN A 231 10.77 11.36 17.12
CA ASN A 231 11.42 10.10 16.75
C ASN A 231 12.16 9.45 17.93
N PHE A 232 12.81 10.24 18.79
CA PHE A 232 13.47 9.71 19.99
C PHE A 232 12.51 8.96 20.94
N PHE A 233 11.26 9.42 21.04
CA PHE A 233 10.23 8.78 21.86
C PHE A 233 9.31 7.83 21.06
N ALA A 234 9.57 7.61 19.78
CA ALA A 234 8.75 6.71 18.97
C ALA A 234 8.91 5.26 19.47
N SER A 235 7.76 4.59 19.64
CA SER A 235 7.71 3.19 20.03
C SER A 235 7.46 2.32 18.80
N SER A 236 8.11 1.16 18.76
CA SER A 236 7.82 0.14 17.76
C SER A 236 6.46 -0.50 18.02
N TYR A 237 5.76 -0.93 16.95
CA TYR A 237 4.53 -1.73 17.11
C TYR A 237 4.80 -3.06 17.80
N ILE A 238 5.96 -3.65 17.51
CA ILE A 238 6.31 -5.00 17.94
C ILE A 238 7.68 -4.96 18.64
N SER A 239 7.84 -5.78 19.68
CA SER A 239 9.12 -5.96 20.35
C SER A 239 9.43 -7.41 20.70
N CYS A 240 10.72 -7.71 20.81
CA CYS A 240 11.23 -9.01 21.21
C CYS A 240 11.46 -9.06 22.74
N ASN A 241 10.49 -9.58 23.49
CA ASN A 241 10.48 -9.56 24.95
C ASN A 241 10.92 -10.88 25.55
N ILE A 242 11.68 -10.82 26.66
CA ILE A 242 12.08 -12.01 27.43
C ILE A 242 10.86 -12.62 28.12
N GLN A 243 10.70 -13.93 27.98
CA GLN A 243 9.65 -14.71 28.60
C GLN A 243 10.17 -15.29 29.92
N ILE A 244 10.07 -14.53 31.02
CA ILE A 244 10.71 -14.85 32.31
C ILE A 244 10.33 -16.26 32.79
N LEU A 245 9.03 -16.57 32.89
CA LEU A 245 8.56 -17.86 33.40
C LEU A 245 9.01 -19.03 32.53
N ASN A 246 8.90 -18.89 31.21
CA ASN A 246 9.33 -19.93 30.26
C ASN A 246 10.86 -20.12 30.33
N SER A 247 11.61 -19.04 30.52
CA SER A 247 13.07 -19.08 30.60
C SER A 247 13.56 -19.79 31.86
N ILE A 248 12.89 -19.56 33.00
CA ILE A 248 13.17 -20.27 34.25
C ILE A 248 12.88 -21.77 34.09
N ARG A 249 11.73 -22.12 33.50
CA ARG A 249 11.31 -23.52 33.34
C ARG A 249 12.24 -24.31 32.41
N SER A 250 12.70 -23.70 31.33
CA SER A 250 13.56 -24.34 30.33
C SER A 250 15.05 -24.24 30.65
N ARG A 251 15.45 -23.43 31.64
CA ARG A 251 16.83 -23.04 31.93
C ARG A 251 17.55 -22.41 30.72
N LYS A 252 16.80 -21.78 29.81
CA LYS A 252 17.32 -21.07 28.62
C LYS A 252 16.63 -19.71 28.48
N ILE A 253 17.32 -18.68 27.99
CA ILE A 253 16.66 -17.40 27.69
C ILE A 253 15.71 -17.62 26.52
N ILE A 254 14.42 -17.41 26.76
CA ILE A 254 13.38 -17.47 25.73
C ILE A 254 12.91 -16.04 25.47
N ARG A 255 12.93 -15.62 24.21
CA ARG A 255 12.31 -14.38 23.76
C ARG A 255 11.15 -14.70 22.83
N LYS A 256 10.16 -13.82 22.80
CA LYS A 256 9.02 -13.87 21.88
C LYS A 256 8.66 -12.48 21.40
N TRP A 257 8.12 -12.42 20.19
CA TRP A 257 7.48 -11.23 19.67
C TRP A 257 6.23 -10.90 20.48
N SER A 258 6.03 -9.61 20.76
CA SER A 258 4.88 -9.07 21.46
C SER A 258 4.45 -7.77 20.78
N ILE A 259 3.15 -7.59 20.61
CA ILE A 259 2.59 -6.31 20.19
C ILE A 259 2.64 -5.35 21.38
N LYS A 260 3.16 -4.15 21.16
CA LYS A 260 3.23 -3.05 22.15
C LYS A 260 2.07 -2.08 22.02
N GLN A 261 1.64 -1.83 20.79
CA GLN A 261 0.55 -0.93 20.45
C GLN A 261 -0.22 -1.51 19.27
N LYS A 262 -1.53 -1.26 19.23
CA LYS A 262 -2.38 -1.65 18.10
C LYS A 262 -2.10 -0.75 16.91
N PHE A 263 -2.25 -1.30 15.72
CA PHE A 263 -2.31 -0.54 14.48
C PHE A 263 -3.53 0.38 14.50
N ASP A 264 -3.34 1.63 14.09
CA ASP A 264 -4.41 2.56 13.79
C ASP A 264 -4.13 3.19 12.42
N LEU A 265 -5.05 3.01 11.48
CA LEU A 265 -4.95 3.58 10.14
C LEU A 265 -4.89 5.11 10.18
N MET A 266 -5.43 5.77 11.21
CA MET A 266 -5.39 7.23 11.37
C MET A 266 -3.99 7.80 11.63
N ASP A 267 -3.01 6.97 12.01
CA ASP A 267 -1.60 7.39 12.10
C ASP A 267 -0.99 7.69 10.71
N TYR A 268 -1.67 7.26 9.65
CA TYR A 268 -1.19 7.22 8.28
C TYR A 268 -2.09 7.97 7.31
N LEU A 269 -3.40 7.69 7.39
CA LEU A 269 -4.40 8.19 6.47
C LEU A 269 -4.63 9.70 6.65
N ASP A 270 -4.85 10.37 5.53
CA ASP A 270 -5.30 11.75 5.47
C ASP A 270 -6.07 11.99 4.17
N GLY A 271 -6.58 13.21 3.99
CA GLY A 271 -7.35 13.55 2.81
C GLY A 271 -6.63 13.44 1.48
N ALA A 272 -5.30 13.24 1.41
CA ALA A 272 -4.58 13.01 0.16
C ALA A 272 -4.63 11.54 -0.32
N TRP A 273 -5.19 10.63 0.49
CA TRP A 273 -5.57 9.29 0.05
C TRP A 273 -6.87 9.29 -0.77
N ASP A 274 -7.67 10.37 -0.69
CA ASP A 274 -8.85 10.56 -1.53
C ASP A 274 -8.40 11.13 -2.88
N GLU A 275 -8.57 10.36 -3.95
CA GLU A 275 -8.21 10.75 -5.31
C GLU A 275 -8.96 11.96 -5.84
N GLY A 276 -10.17 12.27 -5.36
CA GLY A 276 -10.82 13.51 -5.77
C GLY A 276 -10.25 14.73 -5.04
N ASN A 277 -9.51 14.56 -3.95
CA ASN A 277 -8.70 15.64 -3.37
C ASN A 277 -7.31 15.69 -4.00
N ASN A 278 -6.60 14.56 -4.08
CA ASN A 278 -5.22 14.52 -4.59
C ASN A 278 -5.14 14.35 -6.12
N CYS A 279 -6.25 14.33 -6.83
CA CYS A 279 -6.36 14.24 -8.29
C CYS A 279 -5.69 13.03 -8.94
N VAL A 280 -6.03 12.83 -10.21
CA VAL A 280 -5.44 11.82 -11.08
C VAL A 280 -4.90 12.51 -12.33
N SER A 281 -3.85 11.94 -12.90
CA SER A 281 -3.31 12.34 -14.21
C SER A 281 -3.58 11.27 -15.25
N PHE A 282 -3.64 11.67 -16.52
CA PHE A 282 -3.82 10.77 -17.65
C PHE A 282 -2.62 10.84 -18.59
N ASN A 283 -2.20 9.72 -19.16
CA ASN A 283 -1.11 9.71 -20.16
C ASN A 283 -1.55 10.14 -21.56
N ASN A 284 -2.84 10.04 -21.84
CA ASN A 284 -3.38 10.23 -23.17
C ASN A 284 -4.46 11.33 -23.11
N PRO A 285 -4.27 12.45 -23.83
CA PRO A 285 -5.27 13.52 -23.88
C PRO A 285 -6.67 13.06 -24.32
N ILE A 286 -6.76 11.98 -25.11
CA ILE A 286 -8.05 11.40 -25.52
C ILE A 286 -8.75 10.71 -24.34
N ILE A 287 -7.99 10.02 -23.48
CA ILE A 287 -8.53 9.43 -22.26
C ILE A 287 -9.03 10.55 -21.34
N GLU A 288 -8.18 11.56 -21.13
CA GLU A 288 -8.52 12.73 -20.31
C GLU A 288 -9.82 13.38 -20.81
N GLU A 289 -9.92 13.70 -22.11
CA GLU A 289 -11.11 14.32 -22.69
C GLU A 289 -12.39 13.50 -22.42
N LYS A 290 -12.33 12.17 -22.64
CA LYS A 290 -13.47 11.27 -22.42
C LYS A 290 -13.89 11.20 -20.95
N VAL A 291 -12.93 11.03 -20.05
CA VAL A 291 -13.19 10.97 -18.60
C VAL A 291 -13.75 12.31 -18.13
N MET A 292 -13.14 13.43 -18.54
CA MET A 292 -13.62 14.77 -18.19
C MET A 292 -15.02 15.05 -18.73
N ALA A 293 -15.35 14.62 -19.95
CA ALA A 293 -16.72 14.73 -20.49
C ALA A 293 -17.73 13.95 -19.63
N ARG A 294 -17.36 12.77 -19.12
CA ARG A 294 -18.19 11.98 -18.21
C ARG A 294 -18.30 12.58 -16.83
N ILE A 295 -17.22 13.11 -16.27
CA ILE A 295 -17.26 13.87 -15.01
C ILE A 295 -18.21 15.05 -15.15
N ASN A 296 -18.09 15.85 -16.21
CA ASN A 296 -18.96 17.01 -16.46
C ASN A 296 -20.45 16.65 -16.59
N THR A 297 -20.75 15.43 -17.07
CA THR A 297 -22.13 14.94 -17.15
C THR A 297 -22.63 14.39 -15.81
N THR A 298 -21.75 13.69 -15.08
CA THR A 298 -22.10 12.96 -13.84
C THR A 298 -22.18 13.89 -12.64
N LYS A 299 -21.24 14.82 -12.53
CA LYS A 299 -21.13 15.80 -11.44
C LYS A 299 -20.54 17.11 -11.99
N PRO A 300 -21.35 17.98 -12.61
CA PRO A 300 -20.89 19.22 -13.27
C PRO A 300 -20.11 20.18 -12.35
N ASP A 301 -20.42 20.16 -11.06
CA ASP A 301 -19.76 21.00 -10.05
C ASP A 301 -18.48 20.37 -9.49
N PHE A 302 -18.09 19.17 -9.95
CA PHE A 302 -16.86 18.53 -9.52
C PHE A 302 -15.65 19.31 -10.00
N LYS A 303 -14.73 19.55 -9.06
CA LYS A 303 -13.40 20.11 -9.32
C LYS A 303 -12.40 19.28 -8.56
N CYS A 304 -11.18 19.21 -9.07
CA CYS A 304 -10.07 18.63 -8.36
C CYS A 304 -8.98 19.67 -8.13
N PRO A 305 -8.52 19.89 -6.89
CA PRO A 305 -8.94 19.23 -5.64
C PRO A 305 -10.40 19.48 -5.24
N TYR A 306 -11.10 18.45 -4.76
CA TYR A 306 -12.49 18.56 -4.31
C TYR A 306 -12.59 19.31 -2.98
N ILE A 307 -11.70 18.99 -2.03
CA ILE A 307 -11.50 19.76 -0.79
C ILE A 307 -10.07 20.32 -0.80
N GLU A 308 -9.92 21.53 -1.32
CA GLU A 308 -8.64 22.26 -1.39
C GLU A 308 -7.87 22.30 -0.06
N LYS A 309 -8.59 22.41 1.07
CA LYS A 309 -7.98 22.43 2.41
C LYS A 309 -7.20 21.14 2.73
N GLU A 310 -7.65 19.98 2.24
CA GLU A 310 -6.93 18.72 2.46
C GLU A 310 -5.60 18.68 1.71
N CYS A 311 -5.55 19.29 0.52
CA CYS A 311 -4.30 19.47 -0.23
C CYS A 311 -3.30 20.36 0.50
N SER A 312 -3.76 21.50 1.05
CA SER A 312 -2.88 22.38 1.83
C SER A 312 -2.33 21.68 3.08
N LYS A 313 -3.17 20.95 3.83
CA LYS A 313 -2.73 20.14 4.97
C LYS A 313 -1.73 19.06 4.56
N ALA A 314 -1.98 18.35 3.46
CA ALA A 314 -1.09 17.32 2.95
C ALA A 314 0.26 17.91 2.53
N ARG A 315 0.27 19.05 1.84
CA ARG A 315 1.50 19.76 1.46
C ARG A 315 2.34 20.10 2.70
N ASP A 316 1.69 20.61 3.75
CA ASP A 316 2.37 20.96 5.00
C ASP A 316 2.89 19.71 5.74
N LYS A 317 2.08 18.65 5.81
CA LYS A 317 2.45 17.36 6.43
C LYS A 317 3.64 16.71 5.73
N TYR A 318 3.59 16.59 4.39
CA TYR A 318 4.60 15.88 3.61
C TYR A 318 5.84 16.73 3.27
N GLY A 319 5.76 18.06 3.40
CA GLY A 319 6.89 18.97 3.26
C GLY A 319 7.69 18.73 1.98
N LYS A 320 8.99 18.39 2.13
CA LYS A 320 9.88 18.14 0.99
C LYS A 320 9.46 16.96 0.08
N TYR A 321 8.64 16.05 0.61
CA TYR A 321 8.13 14.89 -0.14
C TYR A 321 6.90 15.23 -0.97
N ALA A 322 6.17 16.30 -0.63
CA ALA A 322 4.91 16.68 -1.27
C ALA A 322 5.01 16.74 -2.80
N LYS A 323 6.11 17.29 -3.34
CA LYS A 323 6.34 17.39 -4.79
C LYS A 323 6.47 16.06 -5.53
N TYR A 324 6.67 14.97 -4.81
CA TYR A 324 6.79 13.63 -5.39
C TYR A 324 5.52 12.79 -5.23
N ILE A 325 4.66 13.11 -4.27
CA ILE A 325 3.50 12.25 -3.94
C ILE A 325 2.15 12.97 -4.05
N LEU A 326 2.15 14.29 -4.22
CA LEU A 326 0.92 15.05 -4.45
C LEU A 326 0.84 15.50 -5.91
N HIS A 327 -0.38 15.54 -6.44
CA HIS A 327 -0.62 16.04 -7.78
C HIS A 327 -0.24 17.53 -7.90
N PRO A 328 0.25 18.01 -9.06
CA PRO A 328 0.59 19.42 -9.26
C PRO A 328 -0.52 20.41 -8.87
N ALA A 329 -1.79 20.10 -9.18
CA ALA A 329 -2.93 20.92 -8.77
C ALA A 329 -3.12 20.97 -7.24
N CYS A 330 -2.78 19.90 -6.52
CA CYS A 330 -2.83 19.84 -5.06
C CYS A 330 -1.71 20.70 -4.43
N ILE A 331 -0.53 20.75 -5.08
CA ILE A 331 0.61 21.56 -4.63
C ILE A 331 0.34 23.06 -4.77
N THR A 332 -0.37 23.47 -5.83
CA THR A 332 -0.59 24.89 -6.19
C THR A 332 -1.81 25.53 -5.54
N VAL A 333 -2.61 24.77 -4.77
CA VAL A 333 -3.70 25.31 -3.95
C VAL A 333 -3.16 26.41 -3.04
N LYS A 334 -3.90 27.52 -2.95
CA LYS A 334 -3.50 28.68 -2.13
C LYS A 334 -3.88 28.54 -0.68
#